data_AF-A0A498ERU4-F1
#
_entry.id   AF-A0A498ERU4-F1
#
_cell.length_a   1.000
_cell.length_b   1.000
_cell.length_c   1.000
_cell.angle_alpha   90.00
_cell.angle_beta   90.00
_cell.angle_gamma   90.00
#
_symmetry.space_group_name_H-M   'P 1'
#
loop_
_entity.id
_entity.type
_entity.pdbx_description
1 polymer ?
#
loop_
_entity_poly.entity_id
_entity_poly.type
_entity_poly.pdbx_seq_one_letter_code
_entity_poly.pdbx_strand_id
1 'polypeptide(L)'
;MTDEPDASDSQAERHRTSGFHSQADAVRSDGGTASGRERHRILRELRGELARHPAVLSVAGEPPNAYRELQAELDPSWFGRSGATASLRLTWIPDPSVESADADRTSDEWVRTPIRAYYTVHYSEPSGFDCGFHCEPNPHIEGLLHYQERDEPADPYTYEPVSFDAQSVSGLLWELMDALGELLHPTRSRLTPFAP
;
A
#
# COMPACT_ATOMS: atom_id res chain seq x y z
N MET A 1 83.15 20.93 -31.46
CA MET A 1 83.12 21.20 -32.91
C MET A 1 81.91 20.45 -33.43
N THR A 2 80.76 21.13 -33.60
CA THR A 2 80.38 21.92 -34.81
C THR A 2 80.23 21.01 -36.02
N ASP A 3 79.10 20.89 -36.72
CA ASP A 3 77.90 21.76 -36.79
C ASP A 3 76.65 20.96 -37.23
N GLU A 4 75.45 21.55 -37.10
CA GLU A 4 74.22 21.21 -37.86
C GLU A 4 74.13 22.14 -39.12
N PRO A 5 73.15 22.09 -40.06
CA PRO A 5 71.84 21.40 -40.05
C PRO A 5 71.38 20.74 -41.40
N ASP A 6 70.18 20.13 -41.37
CA ASP A 6 68.99 20.50 -42.19
C ASP A 6 68.23 19.41 -43.00
N ALA A 7 66.90 19.52 -42.87
CA ALA A 7 65.74 18.98 -43.58
C ALA A 7 65.82 17.70 -44.47
N SER A 8 64.97 16.72 -44.14
CA SER A 8 63.67 16.57 -44.84
C SER A 8 62.66 15.66 -44.13
N ASP A 9 61.55 16.30 -43.72
CA ASP A 9 60.15 15.88 -43.71
C ASP A 9 59.76 14.38 -43.73
N SER A 10 59.00 13.95 -42.70
CA SER A 10 57.74 13.21 -42.87
C SER A 10 56.92 13.11 -41.56
N GLN A 11 55.64 13.42 -41.69
CA GLN A 11 54.51 13.12 -40.78
C GLN A 11 54.50 11.63 -40.38
N ALA A 12 53.98 11.14 -39.25
CA ALA A 12 53.26 11.69 -38.09
C ALA A 12 53.63 10.83 -36.84
N GLU A 13 53.05 10.91 -35.64
CA GLU A 13 51.94 11.70 -35.09
C GLU A 13 52.24 12.04 -33.59
N ARG A 14 51.25 12.15 -32.70
CA ARG A 14 51.43 12.45 -31.26
C ARG A 14 50.39 11.75 -30.37
N HIS A 15 50.69 11.75 -29.06
CA HIS A 15 49.91 11.27 -27.90
C HIS A 15 50.34 9.87 -27.40
N ARG A 16 50.99 9.66 -26.23
CA ARG A 16 51.00 10.36 -24.92
C ARG A 16 49.57 10.62 -24.39
N THR A 17 49.13 10.15 -23.22
CA THR A 17 49.91 9.76 -22.02
C THR A 17 49.08 8.87 -21.07
N SER A 18 49.77 8.26 -20.10
CA SER A 18 49.18 7.48 -18.99
C SER A 18 48.16 8.28 -18.17
N GLY A 19 47.15 7.59 -17.61
CA GLY A 19 46.16 8.13 -16.69
C GLY A 19 45.58 7.04 -15.79
N PHE A 20 45.67 7.23 -14.47
CA PHE A 20 45.14 6.33 -13.45
C PHE A 20 43.61 6.21 -13.55
N HIS A 21 43.07 5.00 -13.39
CA HIS A 21 41.69 4.79 -12.97
C HIS A 21 41.64 4.00 -11.66
N SER A 22 41.58 4.75 -10.56
CA SER A 22 41.20 4.23 -9.25
C SER A 22 39.75 3.75 -9.28
N GLN A 23 39.53 2.55 -8.74
CA GLN A 23 38.44 2.22 -7.83
C GLN A 23 37.14 3.03 -8.01
N ALA A 24 36.29 2.58 -8.94
CA ALA A 24 34.86 2.83 -8.84
C ALA A 24 34.25 1.67 -8.05
N ASP A 25 33.86 1.92 -6.80
CA ASP A 25 33.04 0.98 -6.04
C ASP A 25 31.76 0.68 -6.83
N ALA A 26 31.51 -0.61 -7.08
CA ALA A 26 30.28 -1.07 -7.69
C ALA A 26 29.15 -0.88 -6.67
N VAL A 27 28.50 0.29 -6.71
CA VAL A 27 27.28 0.59 -5.96
C VAL A 27 26.29 -0.54 -6.24
N ARG A 28 26.02 -1.34 -5.20
CA ARG A 28 25.02 -2.40 -5.27
C ARG A 28 23.67 -1.74 -5.50
N SER A 29 23.10 -1.95 -6.68
CA SER A 29 21.73 -1.52 -6.97
C SER A 29 20.78 -2.36 -6.14
N ASP A 30 20.20 -1.77 -5.08
CA ASP A 30 19.16 -2.41 -4.28
C ASP A 30 17.91 -2.62 -5.14
N GLY A 31 17.83 -3.83 -5.70
CA GLY A 31 16.96 -4.22 -6.82
C GLY A 31 15.48 -4.36 -6.48
N GLY A 32 14.84 -3.29 -6.00
CA GLY A 32 13.39 -3.15 -6.04
C GLY A 32 12.90 -2.66 -7.41
N THR A 33 11.78 -3.19 -7.90
CA THR A 33 11.03 -2.54 -9.00
C THR A 33 10.50 -1.18 -8.54
N ALA A 34 10.16 -0.28 -9.47
CA ALA A 34 9.63 1.05 -9.10
C ALA A 34 8.36 0.93 -8.22
N SER A 35 7.41 0.07 -8.60
CA SER A 35 6.23 -0.28 -7.80
C SER A 35 6.60 -0.86 -6.42
N GLY A 36 7.63 -1.72 -6.34
CA GLY A 36 8.11 -2.26 -5.07
C GLY A 36 8.67 -1.20 -4.12
N ARG A 37 9.42 -0.21 -4.64
CA ARG A 37 9.90 0.94 -3.84
C ARG A 37 8.76 1.86 -3.41
N GLU A 38 7.79 2.09 -4.29
CA GLU A 38 6.66 2.98 -3.98
C GLU A 38 5.71 2.35 -2.95
N ARG A 39 5.39 1.06 -3.06
CA ARG A 39 4.66 0.32 -2.01
C ARG A 39 5.36 0.45 -0.66
N HIS A 40 6.69 0.27 -0.64
CA HIS A 40 7.49 0.35 0.58
C HIS A 40 7.51 1.76 1.18
N ARG A 41 7.48 2.81 0.35
CA ARG A 41 7.29 4.21 0.78
C ARG A 41 5.93 4.38 1.46
N ILE A 42 4.86 3.97 0.77
CA ILE A 42 3.48 4.12 1.22
C ILE A 42 3.19 3.33 2.51
N LEU A 43 3.58 2.07 2.60
CA LEU A 43 3.34 1.28 3.81
C LEU A 43 4.10 1.86 5.03
N ARG A 44 5.26 2.49 4.83
CA ARG A 44 5.99 3.18 5.92
C ARG A 44 5.28 4.46 6.37
N GLU A 45 4.70 5.20 5.44
CA GLU A 45 3.83 6.36 5.71
C GLU A 45 2.61 5.90 6.53
N LEU A 46 1.87 4.90 6.04
CA LEU A 46 0.69 4.31 6.69
C LEU A 46 0.99 3.72 8.08
N ARG A 47 2.15 3.09 8.30
CA ARG A 47 2.56 2.68 9.67
C ARG A 47 2.75 3.88 10.59
N GLY A 48 3.29 4.98 10.08
CA GLY A 48 3.48 6.21 10.84
C GLY A 48 2.14 6.84 11.26
N GLU A 49 1.12 6.75 10.40
CA GLU A 49 -0.24 7.17 10.70
C GLU A 49 -0.93 6.22 11.70
N LEU A 50 -0.92 4.91 11.45
CA LEU A 50 -1.46 3.90 12.38
C LEU A 50 -0.85 4.05 13.79
N ALA A 51 0.47 4.24 13.89
CA ALA A 51 1.15 4.42 15.18
C ALA A 51 0.75 5.71 15.93
N ARG A 52 -0.02 6.62 15.32
CA ARG A 52 -0.61 7.80 15.97
C ARG A 52 -2.11 7.65 16.22
N HIS A 53 -2.76 6.61 15.72
CA HIS A 53 -4.17 6.35 15.93
C HIS A 53 -4.42 5.82 17.36
N PRO A 54 -5.31 6.41 18.18
CA PRO A 54 -5.45 6.05 19.60
C PRO A 54 -5.81 4.58 19.87
N ALA A 55 -6.54 3.94 18.96
CA ALA A 55 -6.89 2.51 19.07
C ALA A 55 -5.73 1.54 18.78
N VAL A 56 -4.58 2.01 18.26
CA VAL A 56 -3.46 1.14 17.87
C VAL A 56 -2.51 0.95 19.06
N LEU A 57 -2.41 -0.29 19.54
CA LEU A 57 -1.50 -0.70 20.61
C LEU A 57 -0.08 -0.95 20.08
N SER A 58 0.03 -1.59 18.91
CA SER A 58 1.31 -1.84 18.25
C SER A 58 1.13 -1.94 16.73
N VAL A 59 2.18 -1.62 15.95
CA VAL A 59 2.17 -1.82 14.50
C VAL A 59 3.56 -2.14 13.93
N ALA A 60 3.62 -3.23 13.17
CA ALA A 60 4.78 -3.74 12.45
C ALA A 60 4.49 -3.82 10.94
N GLY A 61 5.55 -3.91 10.13
CA GLY A 61 5.44 -4.22 8.70
C GLY A 61 6.02 -5.59 8.43
N GLU A 62 5.27 -6.45 7.74
CA GLU A 62 5.55 -7.88 7.64
C GLU A 62 5.85 -8.33 6.20
N PRO A 63 6.80 -9.27 5.99
CA PRO A 63 7.86 -9.62 6.95
C PRO A 63 8.82 -8.42 7.12
N PRO A 64 9.54 -8.28 8.27
CA PRO A 64 10.23 -7.03 8.65
C PRO A 64 11.18 -6.43 7.60
N ASN A 65 11.78 -7.29 6.77
CA ASN A 65 12.77 -6.91 5.75
C ASN A 65 12.15 -6.61 4.37
N ALA A 66 10.95 -7.11 4.08
CA ALA A 66 10.31 -6.98 2.76
C ALA A 66 9.02 -6.14 2.78
N TYR A 67 8.45 -5.91 3.97
CA TYR A 67 7.47 -4.88 4.25
C TYR A 67 6.33 -4.86 3.21
N ARG A 68 5.66 -6.01 3.10
CA ARG A 68 4.64 -6.30 2.06
C ARG A 68 3.24 -5.91 2.52
N GLU A 69 3.02 -5.98 3.82
CA GLU A 69 1.79 -5.61 4.52
C GLU A 69 2.15 -4.95 5.86
N LEU A 70 1.16 -4.34 6.51
CA LEU A 70 1.23 -3.99 7.93
C LEU A 70 0.38 -4.97 8.73
N GLN A 71 0.85 -5.28 9.95
CA GLN A 71 0.04 -5.91 10.98
C GLN A 71 0.06 -5.01 12.21
N ALA A 72 -1.11 -4.64 12.71
CA ALA A 72 -1.30 -3.86 13.92
C ALA A 72 -2.17 -4.63 14.92
N GLU A 73 -1.88 -4.41 16.19
CA GLU A 73 -2.70 -4.84 17.32
C GLU A 73 -3.53 -3.64 17.77
N LEU A 74 -4.83 -3.85 17.93
CA LEU A 74 -5.80 -2.81 18.29
C LEU A 74 -6.41 -3.09 19.66
N ASP A 75 -6.75 -2.02 20.38
CA ASP A 75 -7.66 -2.02 21.52
C ASP A 75 -9.11 -1.88 21.00
N PRO A 76 -9.93 -2.95 21.07
CA PRO A 76 -11.29 -2.95 20.52
C PRO A 76 -12.25 -2.00 21.25
N SER A 77 -11.92 -1.57 22.46
CA SER A 77 -12.78 -0.71 23.27
C SER A 77 -13.00 0.68 22.64
N TRP A 78 -12.04 1.17 21.86
CA TRP A 78 -12.17 2.39 21.05
C TRP A 78 -13.29 2.32 20.02
N PHE A 79 -13.62 1.11 19.56
CA PHE A 79 -14.71 0.86 18.61
C PHE A 79 -16.01 0.43 19.32
N GLY A 80 -16.05 0.43 20.67
CA GLY A 80 -17.19 -0.05 21.45
C GLY A 80 -17.31 -1.57 21.54
N ARG A 81 -16.26 -2.31 21.17
CA ARG A 81 -16.19 -3.78 21.26
C ARG A 81 -15.63 -4.21 22.61
N SER A 82 -15.99 -5.40 23.08
CA SER A 82 -15.61 -5.94 24.40
C SER A 82 -14.43 -6.90 24.39
N GLY A 83 -13.83 -7.17 23.22
CA GLY A 83 -12.63 -7.98 23.09
C GLY A 83 -11.41 -7.33 23.74
N ALA A 84 -10.46 -8.13 24.23
CA ALA A 84 -9.24 -7.61 24.85
C ALA A 84 -8.24 -7.04 23.82
N THR A 85 -8.16 -7.66 22.65
CA THR A 85 -7.31 -7.27 21.52
C THR A 85 -7.98 -7.65 20.20
N ALA A 86 -7.72 -6.88 19.14
CA ALA A 86 -8.04 -7.23 17.76
C ALA A 86 -6.82 -7.06 16.87
N SER A 87 -6.84 -7.67 15.69
CA SER A 87 -5.81 -7.53 14.66
C SER A 87 -6.29 -6.64 13.52
N LEU A 88 -5.41 -5.79 13.00
CA LEU A 88 -5.61 -5.07 11.75
C LEU A 88 -4.51 -5.43 10.76
N ARG A 89 -4.87 -5.93 9.57
CA ARG A 89 -3.96 -6.20 8.46
C ARG A 89 -4.17 -5.17 7.36
N LEU A 90 -3.11 -4.56 6.86
CA LEU A 90 -3.17 -3.63 5.74
C LEU A 90 -2.25 -4.07 4.60
N THR A 91 -2.79 -4.20 3.38
CA THR A 91 -1.99 -4.43 2.16
C THR A 91 -2.11 -3.24 1.21
N TRP A 92 -1.11 -3.03 0.35
CA TRP A 92 -1.13 -1.95 -0.64
C TRP A 92 -0.37 -2.30 -1.92
N ILE A 93 -0.95 -2.00 -3.07
CA ILE A 93 -0.36 -2.13 -4.41
C ILE A 93 -0.62 -0.80 -5.16
N PRO A 94 0.39 0.07 -5.29
CA PRO A 94 0.22 1.35 -5.98
C PRO A 94 0.20 1.14 -7.50
N ASP A 95 -0.67 1.88 -8.19
CA ASP A 95 -0.79 1.85 -9.66
C ASP A 95 -0.82 0.42 -10.23
N PRO A 96 -1.84 -0.39 -9.88
CA PRO A 96 -1.96 -1.74 -10.40
C PRO A 96 -2.11 -1.70 -11.93
N SER A 97 -1.38 -2.60 -12.60
CA SER A 97 -1.48 -2.77 -14.05
C SER A 97 -2.89 -3.24 -14.42
N VAL A 98 -3.56 -2.46 -15.26
CA VAL A 98 -4.92 -2.71 -15.71
C VAL A 98 -4.86 -3.52 -17.00
N GLU A 99 -5.42 -4.73 -16.99
CA GLU A 99 -5.63 -5.47 -18.24
C GLU A 99 -6.76 -4.82 -19.03
N SER A 100 -6.71 -4.86 -20.36
CA SER A 100 -7.67 -4.10 -21.20
C SER A 100 -9.15 -4.47 -20.99
N ALA A 101 -9.43 -5.66 -20.43
CA ALA A 101 -10.77 -6.09 -20.06
C ALA A 101 -11.30 -5.45 -18.77
N ASP A 102 -10.40 -4.97 -17.90
CA ASP A 102 -10.71 -4.31 -16.62
C ASP A 102 -10.63 -2.78 -16.72
N ALA A 103 -10.45 -2.21 -17.92
CA ALA A 103 -10.32 -0.76 -18.11
C ALA A 103 -11.52 0.03 -17.55
N ASP A 104 -12.74 -0.49 -17.74
CA ASP A 104 -13.97 0.12 -17.19
C ASP A 104 -13.95 0.18 -15.66
N ARG A 105 -13.35 -0.83 -15.02
CA ARG A 105 -13.19 -0.95 -13.56
C ARG A 105 -12.23 0.08 -12.95
N THR A 106 -11.61 0.92 -13.78
CA THR A 106 -10.71 2.00 -13.33
C THR A 106 -11.27 3.40 -13.54
N SER A 107 -12.52 3.51 -13.95
CA SER A 107 -13.29 4.76 -13.90
C SER A 107 -13.63 5.15 -12.46
N ASP A 108 -13.80 6.46 -12.21
CA ASP A 108 -14.10 7.00 -10.88
C ASP A 108 -15.35 6.34 -10.24
N GLU A 109 -16.35 5.96 -11.06
CA GLU A 109 -17.57 5.25 -10.64
C GLU A 109 -17.30 3.85 -10.10
N TRP A 110 -16.34 3.13 -10.68
CA TRP A 110 -15.91 1.80 -10.23
C TRP A 110 -14.92 1.87 -9.07
N VAL A 111 -13.99 2.83 -9.08
CA VAL A 111 -12.97 2.96 -8.02
C VAL A 111 -13.59 3.50 -6.73
N ARG A 112 -14.57 4.42 -6.82
CA ARG A 112 -15.25 5.11 -5.70
C ARG A 112 -14.31 5.77 -4.68
N THR A 113 -13.06 6.01 -5.07
CA THR A 113 -12.08 6.81 -4.36
C THR A 113 -11.11 7.46 -5.37
N PRO A 114 -10.59 8.67 -5.12
CA PRO A 114 -9.56 9.29 -5.95
C PRO A 114 -8.23 8.51 -5.99
N ILE A 115 -8.00 7.59 -5.05
CA ILE A 115 -6.72 6.90 -4.87
C ILE A 115 -6.65 5.64 -5.73
N ARG A 116 -5.93 5.73 -6.87
CA ARG A 116 -5.69 4.59 -7.78
C ARG A 116 -4.63 3.61 -7.22
N ALA A 117 -5.09 2.71 -6.36
CA ALA A 117 -4.34 1.58 -5.82
C ALA A 117 -5.26 0.38 -5.59
N TYR A 118 -4.70 -0.83 -5.50
CA TYR A 118 -5.38 -1.93 -4.81
C TYR A 118 -4.90 -1.99 -3.36
N TYR A 119 -5.81 -2.21 -2.42
CA TYR A 119 -5.50 -2.28 -1.00
C TYR A 119 -6.55 -3.10 -0.26
N THR A 120 -6.17 -3.63 0.89
CA THR A 120 -7.09 -4.23 1.86
C THR A 120 -6.79 -3.69 3.25
N VAL A 121 -7.82 -3.44 4.05
CA VAL A 121 -7.74 -3.09 5.46
C VAL A 121 -8.70 -3.99 6.23
N HIS A 122 -8.14 -4.94 6.96
CA HIS A 122 -8.84 -6.11 7.52
C HIS A 122 -8.77 -6.10 9.04
N TYR A 123 -9.91 -5.94 9.70
CA TYR A 123 -10.09 -6.07 11.14
C TYR A 123 -10.57 -7.49 11.50
N SER A 124 -9.94 -8.13 12.48
CA SER A 124 -10.42 -9.42 12.99
C SER A 124 -10.22 -9.59 14.50
N GLU A 125 -11.17 -10.28 15.11
CA GLU A 125 -11.18 -10.59 16.54
C GLU A 125 -10.93 -12.08 16.80
N PRO A 126 -10.28 -12.45 17.93
CA PRO A 126 -10.14 -13.84 18.36
C PRO A 126 -11.47 -14.59 18.58
N SER A 127 -12.58 -13.86 18.70
CA SER A 127 -13.96 -14.39 18.76
C SER A 127 -14.42 -15.00 17.43
N GLY A 128 -13.79 -14.62 16.30
CA GLY A 128 -14.15 -15.07 14.95
C GLY A 128 -14.84 -14.02 14.08
N PHE A 129 -15.24 -12.88 14.67
CA PHE A 129 -15.73 -11.72 13.92
C PHE A 129 -14.63 -11.14 13.03
N ASP A 130 -14.95 -10.84 11.77
CA ASP A 130 -13.97 -10.48 10.74
C ASP A 130 -14.63 -9.55 9.70
N CYS A 131 -14.05 -8.38 9.50
CA CYS A 131 -14.57 -7.39 8.55
C CYS A 131 -13.45 -6.55 7.95
N GLY A 132 -13.73 -5.84 6.86
CA GLY A 132 -12.72 -4.95 6.29
C GLY A 132 -13.16 -4.23 5.02
N PHE A 133 -12.30 -3.33 4.59
CA PHE A 133 -12.44 -2.57 3.36
C PHE A 133 -11.42 -3.06 2.33
N HIS A 134 -11.87 -3.22 1.09
CA HIS A 134 -11.08 -3.66 -0.04
C HIS A 134 -11.26 -2.69 -1.19
N CYS A 135 -10.17 -2.43 -1.91
CA CYS A 135 -10.21 -1.91 -3.27
C CYS A 135 -9.53 -2.95 -4.17
N GLU A 136 -10.30 -3.90 -4.69
CA GLU A 136 -9.82 -4.93 -5.63
C GLU A 136 -10.99 -5.55 -6.42
N PRO A 137 -10.75 -6.21 -7.56
CA PRO A 137 -11.81 -6.86 -8.33
C PRO A 137 -12.47 -8.00 -7.55
N ASN A 138 -13.78 -7.88 -7.28
CA ASN A 138 -14.57 -8.85 -6.52
C ASN A 138 -15.76 -9.35 -7.38
N PRO A 139 -16.04 -10.67 -7.46
CA PRO A 139 -17.17 -11.20 -8.22
C PRO A 139 -18.55 -11.00 -7.57
N HIS A 140 -18.61 -10.55 -6.31
CA HIS A 140 -19.84 -10.41 -5.53
C HIS A 140 -20.50 -9.03 -5.62
N ILE A 141 -19.80 -8.01 -6.14
CA ILE A 141 -20.27 -6.62 -6.16
C ILE A 141 -19.72 -5.84 -7.36
N GLU A 142 -20.48 -4.86 -7.84
CA GLU A 142 -20.03 -3.90 -8.86
C GLU A 142 -19.23 -2.76 -8.22
N GLY A 143 -18.05 -2.46 -8.78
CA GLY A 143 -17.02 -1.61 -8.19
C GLY A 143 -15.80 -2.39 -7.71
N LEU A 144 -14.70 -1.68 -7.46
CA LEU A 144 -13.51 -2.20 -6.78
C LEU A 144 -13.62 -2.00 -5.26
N LEU A 145 -14.10 -0.83 -4.85
CA LEU A 145 -14.18 -0.44 -3.44
C LEU A 145 -15.46 -0.96 -2.77
N HIS A 146 -15.27 -1.77 -1.73
CA HIS A 146 -16.32 -2.39 -0.95
C HIS A 146 -15.91 -2.64 0.51
N TYR A 147 -16.90 -2.71 1.39
CA TYR A 147 -16.79 -3.30 2.73
C TYR A 147 -17.26 -4.75 2.68
N GLN A 148 -16.67 -5.62 3.50
CA GLN A 148 -17.13 -6.98 3.74
C GLN A 148 -17.13 -7.32 5.23
N GLU A 149 -18.08 -8.13 5.69
CA GLU A 149 -18.11 -8.65 7.07
C GLU A 149 -18.70 -10.06 7.17
N ARG A 150 -18.26 -10.79 8.20
CA ARG A 150 -18.91 -12.00 8.73
C ARG A 150 -18.96 -11.93 10.26
N ASP A 151 -20.05 -12.41 10.85
CA ASP A 151 -20.22 -12.40 12.30
C ASP A 151 -19.48 -13.60 12.95
N GLU A 152 -19.56 -14.80 12.37
CA GLU A 152 -18.81 -15.99 12.79
C GLU A 152 -17.92 -16.59 11.66
N PRO A 153 -16.87 -17.38 11.97
CA PRO A 153 -15.98 -17.96 10.95
C PRO A 153 -16.64 -18.96 9.99
N ALA A 154 -17.81 -19.48 10.35
CA ALA A 154 -18.61 -20.38 9.52
C ALA A 154 -19.56 -19.65 8.56
N ASP A 155 -19.78 -18.34 8.78
CA ASP A 155 -20.69 -17.54 7.97
C ASP A 155 -20.04 -17.14 6.64
N PRO A 156 -20.83 -17.00 5.55
CA PRO A 156 -20.38 -16.32 4.35
C PRO A 156 -20.19 -14.83 4.64
N TYR A 157 -19.21 -14.21 3.98
CA TYR A 157 -19.11 -12.75 3.97
C TYR A 157 -20.34 -12.13 3.30
N THR A 158 -20.82 -11.05 3.89
CA THR A 158 -21.67 -10.05 3.23
C THR A 158 -20.79 -8.97 2.60
N TYR A 159 -21.30 -8.24 1.61
CA TYR A 159 -20.56 -7.22 0.87
C TYR A 159 -21.43 -5.97 0.69
N GLU A 160 -20.91 -4.79 1.02
CA GLU A 160 -21.57 -3.49 0.86
C GLU A 160 -20.69 -2.55 0.00
N PRO A 161 -21.26 -1.77 -0.94
CA PRO A 161 -20.49 -0.78 -1.69
C PRO A 161 -20.16 0.41 -0.79
N VAL A 162 -18.94 0.92 -0.86
CA VAL A 162 -18.52 2.12 -0.10
C VAL A 162 -17.75 3.10 -0.99
N SER A 163 -17.54 4.32 -0.49
CA SER A 163 -16.85 5.40 -1.19
C SER A 163 -16.07 6.26 -0.20
N PHE A 164 -14.90 6.76 -0.60
CA PHE A 164 -14.03 7.61 0.21
C PHE A 164 -13.51 8.80 -0.62
N ASP A 165 -13.63 10.01 -0.08
CA ASP A 165 -13.30 11.26 -0.78
C ASP A 165 -11.81 11.67 -0.62
N ALA A 166 -11.06 10.91 0.19
CA ALA A 166 -9.64 11.11 0.47
C ALA A 166 -8.77 11.37 -0.78
N GLN A 167 -8.07 12.51 -0.76
CA GLN A 167 -7.12 12.93 -1.79
C GLN A 167 -5.66 12.52 -1.48
N SER A 168 -5.43 11.79 -0.38
CA SER A 168 -4.09 11.31 0.01
C SER A 168 -4.19 9.95 0.70
N VAL A 169 -3.09 9.18 0.66
CA VAL A 169 -3.04 7.83 1.24
C VAL A 169 -3.17 7.85 2.77
N SER A 170 -2.52 8.80 3.44
CA SER A 170 -2.76 9.06 4.87
C SER A 170 -4.22 9.43 5.15
N GLY A 171 -4.82 10.35 4.39
CA GLY A 171 -6.22 10.75 4.58
C GLY A 171 -7.20 9.59 4.43
N LEU A 172 -6.98 8.73 3.43
CA LEU A 172 -7.79 7.54 3.20
C LEU A 172 -7.72 6.57 4.39
N LEU A 173 -6.53 6.39 4.99
CA LEU A 173 -6.42 5.56 6.19
C LEU A 173 -7.21 6.13 7.38
N TRP A 174 -7.22 7.45 7.57
CA TRP A 174 -8.02 8.07 8.64
C TRP A 174 -9.52 7.89 8.37
N GLU A 175 -10.00 8.14 7.14
CA GLU A 175 -11.40 7.87 6.75
C GLU A 175 -11.79 6.39 6.92
N LEU A 176 -10.90 5.45 6.60
CA LEU A 176 -11.10 4.01 6.81
C LEU A 176 -11.17 3.62 8.29
N MET A 177 -10.36 4.24 9.16
CA MET A 177 -10.36 3.98 10.60
C MET A 177 -11.60 4.58 11.28
N ASP A 178 -12.02 5.78 10.86
CA ASP A 178 -13.26 6.41 11.33
C ASP A 178 -14.49 5.57 10.90
N ALA A 179 -14.56 5.17 9.63
CA ALA A 179 -15.62 4.31 9.12
C ALA A 179 -15.64 2.93 9.82
N LEU A 180 -14.48 2.33 10.10
CA LEU A 180 -14.41 1.12 10.92
C LEU A 180 -15.01 1.35 12.32
N GLY A 181 -14.73 2.51 12.93
CA GLY A 181 -15.33 2.89 14.21
C GLY A 181 -16.84 3.02 14.17
N GLU A 182 -17.40 3.66 13.13
CA GLU A 182 -18.86 3.76 12.93
C GLU A 182 -19.53 2.39 12.71
N LEU A 183 -18.89 1.51 11.94
CA LEU A 183 -19.40 0.18 11.61
C LEU A 183 -19.39 -0.78 12.81
N LEU A 184 -18.31 -0.76 13.59
CA LEU A 184 -18.14 -1.61 14.77
C LEU A 184 -18.91 -1.10 16.00
N HIS A 185 -19.32 0.17 16.03
CA HIS A 185 -20.01 0.71 17.20
C HIS A 185 -21.38 0.05 17.41
N PRO A 186 -21.73 -0.36 18.65
CA PRO A 186 -22.99 -1.07 18.93
C PRO A 186 -24.26 -0.25 18.69
N THR A 187 -24.13 1.03 18.28
CA THR A 187 -25.25 1.90 17.89
C THR A 187 -25.66 1.77 16.42
N ARG A 188 -24.90 1.05 15.57
CA ARG A 188 -25.38 0.61 14.24
C ARG A 188 -26.44 -0.48 14.42
N SER A 189 -27.62 -0.09 14.92
CA SER A 189 -28.81 -0.94 14.85
C SER A 189 -29.04 -1.27 13.38
N ARG A 190 -28.78 -2.51 12.99
CA ARG A 190 -29.19 -3.09 11.71
C ARG A 190 -30.73 -3.02 11.66
N LEU A 191 -31.28 -1.88 11.24
CA LEU A 191 -32.69 -1.71 10.96
C LEU A 191 -33.03 -2.70 9.86
N THR A 192 -33.70 -3.78 10.23
CA THR A 192 -34.20 -4.80 9.32
C THR A 192 -34.86 -4.14 8.12
N PRO A 193 -34.51 -4.51 6.87
CA PRO A 193 -35.17 -3.96 5.70
C PRO A 193 -36.67 -4.27 5.80
N PHE A 194 -37.49 -3.22 5.72
CA PHE A 194 -38.93 -3.38 5.57
C PHE A 194 -39.19 -4.14 4.26
N ALA A 195 -39.64 -5.39 4.38
CA ALA A 195 -40.18 -6.11 3.24
C ALA A 195 -41.56 -5.50 2.85
N PRO A 196 -41.86 -5.35 1.55
CA PRO A 196 -43.19 -5.03 1.07
C PRO A 196 -44.16 -6.23 1.19
#